data_AF-J3HVC9-F1
#
_entry.id   AF-J3HVC9-F1
#
_cell.length_a   1.000
_cell.length_b   1.000
_cell.length_c   1.000
_cell.angle_alpha   90.00
_cell.angle_beta   90.00
_cell.angle_gamma   90.00
#
_symmetry.space_group_name_H-M   'P 1'
#
loop_
_entity.id
_entity.type
_entity.pdbx_description
1 polymer ?
#
loop_
_entity_poly.entity_id
_entity_poly.type
_entity_poly.pdbx_seq_one_letter_code
_entity_poly.pdbx_strand_id
1 'polypeptide(L)'
;SAVATAGIEAENAGSASGLFNMMRNLGGAVGIALLQTVLTKREQYHSNVLMQSVSMFEQATRNRLEQLTQYFVNHGILDRADAARRAYVAIGHTVQKQAYIFAFSDTFYLLGMALIVALIAVLFLKKPGHVSAGGAH
;
A
#
# COMPACT_ATOMS: atom_id res chain seq x y z
N SER A 1 18.14 -3.45 -19.08
CA SER A 1 18.35 -3.51 -20.53
C SER A 1 19.51 -4.43 -20.92
N ALA A 2 20.71 -4.28 -20.36
CA ALA A 2 21.85 -5.17 -20.69
C ALA A 2 21.60 -6.68 -20.48
N VAL A 3 20.87 -7.09 -19.44
CA VAL A 3 20.58 -8.52 -19.17
C VAL A 3 19.52 -9.11 -20.11
N ALA A 4 18.57 -8.30 -20.60
CA ALA A 4 17.50 -8.75 -21.50
C ALA A 4 17.94 -8.81 -22.97
N THR A 5 19.00 -8.07 -23.33
CA THR A 5 19.57 -8.03 -24.68
C THR A 5 20.84 -8.86 -24.84
N ALA A 6 21.37 -9.45 -23.76
CA ALA A 6 22.59 -10.21 -23.81
C ALA A 6 22.33 -11.62 -24.39
N GLY A 7 22.79 -11.84 -25.63
CA GLY A 7 22.66 -13.10 -26.36
C GLY A 7 21.70 -13.09 -27.56
N ILE A 8 21.13 -11.93 -27.92
CA ILE A 8 20.24 -11.76 -29.07
C ILE A 8 21.00 -11.01 -30.19
N GLU A 9 20.89 -11.45 -31.45
CA GLU A 9 21.45 -10.75 -32.62
C GLU A 9 21.06 -9.26 -32.61
N ALA A 10 21.98 -8.37 -33.01
CA ALA A 10 21.83 -6.92 -32.88
C ALA A 10 20.54 -6.35 -33.52
N GLU A 11 20.02 -7.03 -34.54
CA GLU A 11 18.76 -6.69 -35.22
C GLU A 11 17.51 -6.88 -34.34
N ASN A 12 17.51 -7.87 -33.45
CA ASN A 12 16.38 -8.20 -32.58
C ASN A 12 16.45 -7.56 -31.18
N ALA A 13 17.61 -6.98 -30.82
CA ALA A 13 17.83 -6.35 -29.52
C ALA A 13 16.93 -5.13 -29.27
N GLY A 14 16.60 -4.36 -30.33
CA GLY A 14 15.69 -3.21 -30.25
C GLY A 14 14.26 -3.61 -29.87
N SER A 15 13.70 -4.60 -30.58
CA SER A 15 12.38 -5.17 -30.32
C SER A 15 12.29 -5.82 -28.93
N ALA A 16 13.33 -6.57 -28.52
CA ALA A 16 13.41 -7.16 -27.18
C ALA A 16 13.45 -6.10 -26.07
N SER A 17 14.20 -5.02 -26.26
CA SER A 17 14.28 -3.90 -25.32
C SER A 17 12.93 -3.16 -25.19
N GLY A 18 12.25 -2.93 -26.32
CA GLY A 18 10.92 -2.32 -26.35
C GLY A 18 9.89 -3.15 -25.59
N LEU A 19 9.85 -4.46 -25.83
CA LEU A 19 8.94 -5.39 -25.13
C LEU A 19 9.24 -5.42 -23.61
N PHE A 20 10.51 -5.49 -23.21
CA PHE A 20 10.89 -5.48 -21.79
C PHE A 20 10.42 -4.20 -21.09
N ASN A 21 10.59 -3.04 -21.72
CA ASN A 21 10.18 -1.77 -21.13
C ASN A 21 8.65 -1.67 -21.02
N MET A 22 7.92 -2.16 -22.02
CA MET A 22 6.45 -2.24 -21.99
C MET A 22 5.97 -3.14 -20.84
N MET A 23 6.54 -4.35 -20.72
CA MET A 23 6.20 -5.29 -19.64
C MET A 23 6.51 -4.70 -18.26
N ARG A 24 7.62 -3.98 -18.11
CA ARG A 24 7.99 -3.29 -16.86
C ARG A 24 6.97 -2.21 -16.49
N ASN A 25 6.58 -1.36 -17.44
CA ASN A 25 5.61 -0.29 -17.19
C ASN A 25 4.22 -0.87 -16.86
N LEU A 26 3.79 -1.89 -17.61
CA LEU A 26 2.52 -2.57 -17.35
C LEU A 26 2.53 -3.26 -15.99
N GLY A 27 3.58 -4.02 -15.68
CA GLY A 27 3.76 -4.66 -14.37
C GLY A 27 3.78 -3.67 -13.22
N GLY A 28 4.40 -2.49 -13.42
CA GLY A 28 4.37 -1.40 -12.45
C GLY A 28 2.95 -0.89 -12.18
N ALA A 29 2.19 -0.58 -13.24
CA ALA A 29 0.82 -0.09 -13.10
C ALA A 29 -0.11 -1.13 -12.45
N VAL A 30 -0.04 -2.39 -12.89
CA VAL A 30 -0.83 -3.50 -12.32
C VAL A 30 -0.43 -3.75 -10.86
N GLY A 31 0.86 -3.74 -10.54
CA GLY A 31 1.36 -3.91 -9.18
C GLY A 31 0.85 -2.83 -8.23
N ILE A 32 0.88 -1.57 -8.65
CA ILE A 32 0.33 -0.44 -7.87
C ILE A 32 -1.17 -0.62 -7.63
N ALA A 33 -1.93 -0.97 -8.67
CA ALA A 33 -3.38 -1.18 -8.56
C ALA A 33 -3.74 -2.32 -7.59
N LEU A 34 -2.98 -3.42 -7.63
CA LEU A 34 -3.15 -4.54 -6.71
C LEU A 34 -2.82 -4.13 -5.27
N LEU A 35 -1.70 -3.44 -5.04
CA LEU A 35 -1.32 -2.96 -3.71
C LEU A 35 -2.36 -1.98 -3.15
N GLN A 36 -2.90 -1.09 -3.99
CA GLN A 36 -3.96 -0.17 -3.58
C GLN A 36 -5.25 -0.90 -3.18
N THR A 37 -5.59 -1.95 -3.93
CA THR A 37 -6.75 -2.81 -3.62
C THR A 37 -6.55 -3.53 -2.29
N VAL A 38 -5.36 -4.10 -2.06
CA VAL A 38 -5.01 -4.75 -0.81
C VAL A 38 -5.05 -3.77 0.36
N LEU A 39 -4.44 -2.59 0.21
CA LEU A 39 -4.46 -1.53 1.22
C LEU A 39 -5.90 -1.18 1.62
N THR A 40 -6.78 -1.00 0.65
CA THR A 40 -8.20 -0.69 0.89
C THR A 40 -8.90 -1.82 1.65
N LYS A 41 -8.68 -3.08 1.25
CA LYS A 41 -9.29 -4.24 1.93
C LYS A 41 -8.75 -4.44 3.35
N ARG A 42 -7.45 -4.21 3.57
CA ARG A 42 -6.82 -4.30 4.90
C ARG A 42 -7.27 -3.17 5.81
N GLU A 43 -7.46 -1.96 5.28
CA GLU A 43 -8.00 -0.82 6.04
C GLU A 43 -9.42 -1.13 6.50
N GLN A 44 -10.29 -1.64 5.61
CA GLN A 44 -11.64 -2.08 5.98
C GLN A 44 -11.62 -3.17 7.06
N TYR A 45 -10.72 -4.15 6.93
CA TYR A 45 -10.56 -5.21 7.92
C TYR A 45 -10.17 -4.64 9.30
N HIS A 46 -9.12 -3.83 9.37
CA HIS A 46 -8.66 -3.24 10.63
C HIS A 46 -9.69 -2.28 11.22
N SER A 47 -10.42 -1.54 10.38
CA SER A 47 -11.50 -0.65 10.80
C SER A 47 -12.62 -1.44 11.48
N ASN A 48 -13.03 -2.57 10.90
CA ASN A 48 -14.03 -3.46 11.50
C ASN A 48 -13.56 -4.05 12.84
N VAL A 49 -12.31 -4.52 12.91
CA VAL A 49 -11.73 -5.07 14.15
C VAL A 49 -11.65 -4.01 15.25
N LEU A 50 -11.18 -2.80 14.92
CA LEU A 50 -11.10 -1.69 15.88
C LEU A 50 -12.50 -1.25 16.36
N MET A 51 -13.48 -1.16 15.46
CA MET A 51 -14.85 -0.82 15.83
C MET A 51 -15.49 -1.83 16.79
N GLN A 52 -15.11 -3.11 16.76
CA GLN A 52 -15.60 -4.09 17.74
C GLN A 52 -15.21 -3.72 19.19
N SER A 53 -14.07 -3.05 19.38
CA SER A 53 -13.63 -2.53 20.68
C SER A 53 -14.24 -1.17 21.05
N VAL A 54 -14.79 -0.45 20.08
CA VAL A 54 -15.49 0.83 20.30
C VAL A 54 -16.98 0.56 20.51
N SER A 55 -17.33 0.22 21.75
CA SER A 55 -18.70 -0.10 22.14
C SER A 55 -19.28 0.96 23.08
N MET A 56 -20.55 1.35 22.89
CA MET A 56 -21.27 2.22 23.84
C MET A 56 -21.53 1.56 25.19
N PHE A 57 -21.37 0.23 25.27
CA PHE A 57 -21.47 -0.53 26.50
C PHE A 57 -20.21 -0.38 27.36
N GLU A 58 -19.07 -0.06 26.76
CA GLU A 58 -17.81 0.18 27.47
C GLU A 58 -17.74 1.57 28.09
N GLN A 59 -17.36 1.62 29.37
CA GLN A 59 -17.26 2.89 30.11
C GLN A 59 -16.18 3.81 29.51
N ALA A 60 -15.08 3.24 29.00
CA ALA A 60 -14.01 3.99 28.36
C ALA A 60 -14.50 4.78 27.14
N THR A 61 -15.34 4.15 26.29
CA THR A 61 -15.93 4.80 25.11
C THR A 61 -16.86 5.94 25.52
N ARG A 62 -17.73 5.71 26.52
CA ARG A 62 -18.65 6.75 27.05
C ARG A 62 -17.88 7.95 27.58
N ASN A 63 -16.85 7.72 28.40
CA ASN A 63 -16.01 8.78 28.95
C ASN A 63 -15.33 9.58 27.83
N ARG A 64 -14.79 8.89 26.80
CA ARG A 64 -14.13 9.55 25.68
C ARG A 64 -15.09 10.39 24.85
N LEU A 65 -16.29 9.87 24.62
CA LEU A 65 -17.35 10.58 23.90
C LEU A 65 -17.79 11.83 24.66
N GLU A 66 -17.96 11.73 25.98
CA GLU A 66 -18.33 12.87 26.80
C GLU A 66 -17.23 13.94 26.83
N GLN A 67 -15.97 13.55 26.96
CA GLN A 67 -14.82 14.47 26.85
C GLN A 67 -14.79 15.20 25.50
N LEU A 68 -15.01 14.49 24.40
CA LEU A 68 -15.05 15.09 23.06
C LEU A 68 -16.27 16.00 22.88
N THR A 69 -17.42 15.61 23.44
CA THR A 69 -18.63 16.44 23.41
C THR A 69 -18.41 17.74 24.17
N GLN A 70 -17.84 17.68 25.38
CA GLN A 70 -17.47 18.86 26.16
C GLN A 70 -16.43 19.72 25.44
N TYR A 71 -15.44 19.09 24.79
CA TYR A 71 -14.48 19.80 23.95
C TYR A 71 -15.17 20.62 22.86
N PHE A 72 -16.11 20.04 22.11
CA PHE A 72 -16.82 20.76 21.06
C PHE A 72 -17.73 21.87 21.58
N VAL A 73 -18.40 21.64 22.71
CA VAL A 73 -19.19 22.69 23.39
C VAL A 73 -18.30 23.87 23.77
N ASN A 74 -17.15 23.61 24.39
CA ASN A 74 -16.19 24.62 24.80
C ASN A 74 -15.55 25.37 23.62
N HIS A 75 -15.60 24.80 22.41
CA HIS A 75 -15.09 25.40 21.17
C HIS A 75 -16.21 26.02 20.30
N GLY A 76 -17.37 26.32 20.89
CA GLY A 76 -18.40 27.15 20.26
C GLY A 76 -19.56 26.39 19.62
N ILE A 77 -19.67 25.06 19.80
CA ILE A 77 -20.86 24.31 19.42
C ILE A 77 -21.91 24.43 20.53
N LEU A 78 -22.88 25.32 20.32
CA LEU A 78 -23.91 25.67 21.32
C LEU A 78 -24.92 24.54 21.57
N ASP A 79 -25.23 23.75 20.54
CA ASP A 79 -26.13 22.59 20.68
C ASP A 79 -25.33 21.36 21.09
N ARG A 80 -25.64 20.83 22.29
CA ARG A 80 -25.01 19.63 22.83
C ARG A 80 -25.26 18.39 21.96
N ALA A 81 -26.40 18.31 21.27
CA ALA A 81 -26.69 17.21 20.37
C ALA A 81 -25.77 17.24 19.13
N ASP A 82 -25.55 18.43 18.54
CA ASP A 82 -24.57 18.60 17.46
C ASP A 82 -23.13 18.31 17.94
N ALA A 83 -22.77 18.77 19.14
CA ALA A 83 -21.47 18.49 19.74
C ALA A 83 -21.22 16.98 19.92
N ALA A 84 -22.23 16.23 20.38
CA ALA A 84 -22.16 14.78 20.51
C ALA A 84 -22.03 14.09 19.15
N ARG A 85 -22.76 14.56 18.14
CA ARG A 85 -22.65 14.06 16.76
C ARG A 85 -21.22 14.20 16.22
N ARG A 86 -20.61 15.36 16.42
CA ARG A 86 -19.21 15.63 16.04
C ARG A 86 -18.24 14.76 16.81
N ALA A 87 -18.50 14.49 18.09
CA ALA A 87 -17.71 13.57 18.90
C ALA A 87 -17.71 12.14 18.33
N TYR A 88 -18.87 11.62 17.90
CA TYR A 88 -18.94 10.31 17.22
C TYR A 88 -18.12 10.29 15.92
N VAL A 89 -18.24 11.33 15.10
CA VAL A 89 -17.48 11.46 13.84
C VAL A 89 -15.97 11.52 14.11
N ALA A 90 -15.54 12.25 15.14
CA ALA A 90 -14.14 12.34 15.54
C ALA A 90 -13.56 10.98 15.97
N ILE A 91 -14.34 10.17 16.71
CA ILE A 91 -13.96 8.79 17.04
C ILE A 91 -13.84 7.96 15.77
N GLY A 92 -14.81 8.05 14.85
CA GLY A 92 -14.78 7.35 13.57
C GLY A 92 -13.52 7.68 12.75
N HIS A 93 -13.15 8.95 12.65
CA HIS A 93 -11.90 9.36 11.99
C HIS A 93 -10.64 8.82 12.68
N THR A 94 -10.66 8.72 14.01
CA THR A 94 -9.54 8.14 14.77
C THR A 94 -9.38 6.67 14.44
N VAL A 95 -10.48 5.91 14.42
CA VAL A 95 -10.49 4.49 14.03
C VAL A 95 -10.00 4.33 12.59
N GLN A 96 -10.54 5.11 11.65
CA GLN A 96 -10.13 5.08 10.25
C GLN A 96 -8.62 5.35 10.08
N LYS A 97 -8.10 6.36 10.78
CA LYS A 97 -6.67 6.69 10.73
C LYS A 97 -5.81 5.54 11.25
N GLN A 98 -6.18 4.92 12.36
CA GLN A 98 -5.44 3.78 12.91
C GLN A 98 -5.52 2.56 11.98
N ALA A 99 -6.71 2.25 11.47
CA ALA A 99 -6.92 1.18 10.51
C ALA A 99 -6.05 1.35 9.25
N TYR A 100 -5.97 2.58 8.72
CA TYR A 100 -5.11 2.90 7.59
C TYR A 100 -3.63 2.68 7.88
N ILE A 101 -3.16 3.07 9.08
CA ILE A 101 -1.76 2.85 9.49
C ILE A 101 -1.43 1.35 9.52
N PHE A 102 -2.29 0.52 10.11
CA PHE A 102 -2.09 -0.93 10.13
C PHE A 102 -2.14 -1.55 8.72
N ALA A 103 -3.10 -1.13 7.91
CA ALA A 103 -3.22 -1.60 6.53
C ALA A 103 -2.01 -1.21 5.67
N PHE A 104 -1.46 -0.02 5.87
CA PHE A 104 -0.24 0.43 5.21
C PHE A 104 0.95 -0.42 5.62
N SER A 105 1.10 -0.73 6.91
CA SER A 105 2.14 -1.63 7.41
C SER A 105 2.07 -3.02 6.76
N ASP A 106 0.87 -3.59 6.68
CA ASP A 106 0.65 -4.89 6.01
C ASP A 106 1.05 -4.83 4.53
N THR A 107 0.65 -3.76 3.84
CA THR A 107 0.94 -3.58 2.41
C THR A 107 2.43 -3.37 2.17
N PHE A 108 3.12 -2.68 3.07
CA PHE A 108 4.57 -2.51 3.02
C PHE A 108 5.31 -3.84 3.22
N TYR A 109 4.85 -4.68 4.15
CA TYR A 109 5.39 -6.02 4.33
C TYR A 109 5.21 -6.88 3.07
N LEU A 110 4.04 -6.84 2.45
CA LEU A 110 3.77 -7.54 1.19
C LEU A 110 4.68 -7.05 0.05
N LEU A 111 4.88 -5.74 -0.06
CA LEU A 111 5.82 -5.17 -1.03
C LEU A 111 7.26 -5.66 -0.76
N GLY A 112 7.69 -5.68 0.49
CA GLY A 112 8.99 -6.22 0.89
C GLY A 112 9.16 -7.68 0.49
N MET A 113 8.16 -8.53 0.74
CA MET A 113 8.18 -9.93 0.31
C MET A 113 8.23 -10.07 -1.22
N ALA A 114 7.46 -9.25 -1.95
CA ALA A 114 7.48 -9.26 -3.42
C ALA A 114 8.87 -8.89 -3.98
N LEU A 115 9.55 -7.92 -3.35
CA LEU A 115 10.92 -7.57 -3.72
C LEU A 115 11.91 -8.70 -3.42
N ILE A 116 11.78 -9.39 -2.29
CA ILE A 116 12.61 -10.57 -1.97
C ILE A 116 12.41 -11.67 -3.03
N VAL A 117 11.17 -11.97 -3.40
CA VAL A 117 10.87 -12.94 -4.47
C VAL A 117 11.48 -12.51 -5.79
N ALA A 118 11.39 -11.23 -6.15
CA ALA A 118 12.02 -10.69 -7.35
C ALA A 118 13.55 -10.83 -7.31
N LEU A 119 14.19 -10.56 -6.17
CA LEU A 119 15.63 -10.74 -5.99
C LEU A 119 16.03 -12.20 -6.17
N ILE A 120 15.30 -13.14 -5.56
CA ILE A 120 15.55 -14.58 -5.72
C ILE A 120 15.40 -15.00 -7.18
N ALA A 121 14.35 -14.54 -7.87
CA ALA A 121 14.14 -14.81 -9.29
C ALA A 121 15.31 -14.32 -10.15
N VAL A 122 15.87 -13.15 -9.83
CA VAL A 122 17.06 -12.62 -10.51
C VAL A 122 18.29 -13.48 -10.29
N LEU A 123 18.49 -14.07 -9.09
CA LEU A 123 19.62 -14.97 -8.83
C LEU A 123 19.56 -16.25 -9.67
N PHE A 124 18.37 -16.71 -10.06
CA PHE A 124 18.19 -17.87 -10.94
C PHE A 124 18.36 -17.54 -12.43
N LEU A 125 18.45 -16.25 -12.82
CA LEU A 125 18.77 -15.88 -14.20
C LEU A 125 20.23 -16.20 -14.49
N LYS A 126 20.46 -17.13 -15.43
CA LYS A 126 21.80 -17.52 -15.89
C LYS A 126 22.53 -16.29 -16.44
N LYS A 127 23.76 -16.07 -15.97
CA LYS A 127 24.65 -15.03 -16.53
C LYS A 127 24.72 -15.21 -18.04
N PRO A 128 24.40 -14.19 -18.86
CA PRO A 128 24.60 -14.28 -20.29
C PRO A 128 26.07 -14.57 -20.55
N GLY A 129 26.36 -15.54 -21.42
CA GLY A 129 27.73 -15.80 -21.86
C GLY A 129 28.32 -14.53 -22.46
N HIS A 130 29.58 -14.22 -22.15
CA HIS A 130 30.30 -13.10 -22.74
C HIS A 130 30.12 -13.13 -24.26
N VAL A 131 29.41 -12.14 -24.82
CA VAL A 131 29.43 -11.91 -26.26
C VAL A 131 30.81 -11.31 -26.53
N SER A 132 31.75 -12.16 -26.95
CA SER A 132 33.04 -11.71 -27.47
C SER A 132 32.72 -10.74 -28.60
N ALA A 133 33.08 -9.47 -28.45
CA ALA A 133 33.08 -8.52 -29.53
C ALA A 133 33.99 -9.10 -30.63
N GLY A 134 33.37 -9.69 -31.66
CA GLY A 134 34.08 -10.20 -32.83
C GLY A 134 34.81 -9.02 -33.48
N GLY A 135 36.11 -9.18 -33.65
CA GLY A 135 37.00 -8.17 -34.17
C GLY A 135 36.57 -7.68 -35.54
N ALA A 136 36.61 -6.36 -35.71
CA ALA A 136 36.55 -5.73 -37.02
C ALA A 136 37.94 -5.83 -37.66
N HIS A 137 38.04 -6.64 -38.71
CA HIS A 137 38.96 -6.43 -39.83
C HIS A 137 38.15 -5.85 -40.98
#